data_AF-A0A352JXA4-F1
#
_entry.id   AF-A0A352JXA4-F1
#
_cell.length_a   1.000
_cell.length_b   1.000
_cell.length_c   1.000
_cell.angle_alpha   90.00
_cell.angle_beta   90.00
_cell.angle_gamma   90.00
#
_symmetry.space_group_name_H-M   'P 1'
#
loop_
_entity.id
_entity.type
_entity.pdbx_description
1 polymer ?
#
loop_
_entity_poly.entity_id
_entity_poly.type
_entity_poly.pdbx_seq_one_letter_code
_entity_poly.pdbx_strand_id
1 'polypeptide(L)'
;QIAMVGDGINDGPALAQADVGIAIGSGNEIALKSAPVVLMRADLQLIPAAIEYARRTRQVIRQNLGWAFGYNLLCIPLAMSGLLTPSIAGAAMALSSVSVVANALRLKYSN
;
A
#
# COMPACT_ATOMS: atom_id res chain seq x y z
N GLN A 1 -7.40 -14.47 4.14
CA GLN A 1 -6.37 -14.30 3.12
C GLN A 1 -5.29 -15.34 3.37
N ILE A 2 -5.00 -16.13 2.34
CA ILE A 2 -4.01 -17.20 2.34
C ILE A 2 -2.84 -16.73 1.48
N ALA A 3 -1.63 -16.79 2.03
CA ALA A 3 -0.42 -16.58 1.27
C ALA A 3 0.20 -17.94 0.94
N MET A 4 0.44 -18.22 -0.34
CA MET A 4 1.15 -19.43 -0.79
C MET A 4 2.59 -19.07 -1.09
N VAL A 5 3.52 -19.90 -0.63
CA VAL A 5 4.96 -19.70 -0.85
C VAL A 5 5.49 -20.91 -1.61
N GLY A 6 6.19 -20.70 -2.71
CA GLY A 6 6.72 -21.79 -3.55
C GLY A 6 7.80 -21.35 -4.52
N ASP A 7 8.39 -22.30 -5.23
CA ASP A 7 9.42 -22.04 -6.26
C ASP A 7 8.85 -21.86 -7.68
N GLY A 8 7.56 -22.19 -7.84
CA GLY A 8 6.77 -22.09 -9.07
C GLY A 8 7.11 -23.12 -10.16
N ILE A 9 7.86 -24.18 -9.85
CA ILE A 9 8.06 -25.31 -10.76
C ILE A 9 6.83 -26.23 -10.71
N ASN A 10 6.46 -26.68 -9.51
CA ASN A 10 5.30 -27.54 -9.28
C ASN A 10 4.15 -26.79 -8.58
N ASP A 11 4.47 -25.66 -7.95
CA ASP A 11 3.52 -24.91 -7.11
C ASP A 11 2.79 -23.78 -7.86
N GLY A 12 3.02 -23.65 -9.18
CA GLY A 12 2.47 -22.58 -10.02
C GLY A 12 0.94 -22.41 -9.89
N PRO A 13 0.13 -23.48 -10.03
CA PRO A 13 -1.32 -23.39 -9.87
C PRO A 13 -1.75 -22.96 -8.47
N ALA A 14 -1.03 -23.39 -7.43
CA ALA A 14 -1.31 -23.01 -6.05
C ALA A 14 -0.93 -21.54 -5.77
N LEU A 15 0.19 -21.06 -6.32
CA LEU A 15 0.60 -19.66 -6.26
C LEU A 15 -0.41 -18.72 -6.94
N ALA A 16 -1.00 -19.16 -8.05
CA ALA A 16 -2.00 -18.39 -8.78
C ALA A 16 -3.39 -18.38 -8.11
N GLN A 17 -3.74 -19.42 -7.34
CA GLN A 17 -5.02 -19.47 -6.60
C GLN A 17 -4.99 -18.76 -5.25
N ALA A 18 -3.81 -18.59 -4.66
CA ALA A 18 -3.69 -17.91 -3.37
C ALA A 18 -4.07 -16.43 -3.46
N ASP A 19 -4.56 -15.85 -2.36
CA ASP A 19 -4.81 -14.40 -2.29
C ASP A 19 -3.50 -13.62 -2.50
N VAL A 20 -2.38 -14.20 -2.08
CA VAL A 20 -1.03 -13.67 -2.28
C VAL A 20 -0.06 -14.83 -2.58
N GLY A 21 0.37 -14.96 -3.83
CA GLY A 21 1.48 -15.85 -4.19
C GLY A 21 2.85 -15.19 -3.91
N ILE A 22 3.75 -15.92 -3.24
CA ILE A 22 5.12 -15.51 -2.92
C ILE A 22 6.09 -16.51 -3.55
N ALA A 23 6.81 -16.10 -4.59
CA ALA A 23 7.84 -16.92 -5.21
C ALA A 23 9.19 -16.77 -4.49
N ILE A 24 9.96 -17.86 -4.32
CA ILE A 24 11.29 -17.84 -3.69
C ILE A 24 12.41 -17.88 -4.74
N GLY A 25 13.40 -16.97 -4.60
CA GLY A 25 14.67 -17.02 -5.33
C GLY A 25 14.58 -16.66 -6.81
N SER A 26 15.55 -17.12 -7.60
CA SER A 26 15.51 -17.13 -9.07
C SER A 26 14.51 -18.18 -9.58
N GLY A 27 13.29 -18.16 -9.05
CA GLY A 27 12.22 -19.06 -9.48
C GLY A 27 12.13 -19.04 -11.00
N ASN A 28 11.84 -20.21 -11.57
CA ASN A 28 11.70 -20.40 -13.02
C ASN A 28 10.79 -19.31 -13.60
N GLU A 29 10.89 -18.95 -14.89
CA GLU A 29 10.11 -17.82 -15.46
C GLU A 29 8.61 -17.87 -15.16
N ILE A 30 8.08 -19.08 -14.99
CA ILE A 30 6.70 -19.37 -14.61
C ILE A 30 6.37 -18.81 -13.21
N ALA A 31 7.26 -18.97 -12.24
CA ALA A 31 7.10 -18.45 -10.87
C ALA A 31 7.07 -16.91 -10.86
N LEU A 32 7.99 -16.28 -11.60
CA LEU A 32 8.07 -14.82 -11.71
C LEU A 32 6.81 -14.21 -12.35
N LYS A 33 6.18 -14.93 -13.27
CA LYS A 33 4.95 -14.49 -13.94
C LYS A 33 3.68 -14.75 -13.11
N SER A 34 3.74 -15.70 -12.17
CA SER A 34 2.56 -16.18 -11.44
C SER A 34 2.42 -15.60 -10.04
N ALA A 35 3.51 -15.13 -9.42
CA ALA A 35 3.51 -14.63 -8.04
C ALA A 35 3.61 -13.09 -7.98
N PRO A 36 2.65 -12.39 -7.33
CA PRO A 36 2.71 -10.93 -7.16
C PRO A 36 3.85 -10.46 -6.25
N VAL A 37 4.46 -11.36 -5.47
CA VAL A 37 5.62 -11.06 -4.61
C VAL A 37 6.73 -12.06 -4.93
N VAL A 38 7.96 -11.57 -5.10
CA VAL A 38 9.14 -12.39 -5.35
C VAL A 38 10.21 -12.10 -4.30
N LEU A 39 10.64 -13.12 -3.57
CA LEU A 39 11.78 -13.05 -2.66
C LEU A 39 13.06 -13.17 -3.47
N MET A 40 13.76 -12.04 -3.64
CA MET A 40 15.05 -11.98 -4.36
C MET A 40 16.15 -12.86 -3.74
N ARG A 41 16.02 -13.20 -2.45
CA ARG A 41 16.90 -14.12 -1.72
C ARG A 41 16.06 -15.31 -1.26
N ALA A 42 16.64 -16.50 -1.26
CA ALA A 42 16.01 -17.71 -0.74
C ALA A 42 16.02 -17.73 0.80
N ASP A 43 15.45 -16.68 1.40
CA ASP A 43 15.37 -16.49 2.84
C ASP A 43 13.91 -16.25 3.25
N LEU A 44 13.31 -17.26 3.88
CA LEU A 44 11.92 -17.21 4.36
C LEU A 44 11.73 -16.22 5.52
N GLN A 45 12.80 -15.81 6.20
CA GLN A 45 12.71 -14.79 7.26
C GLN A 45 12.31 -13.42 6.74
N LEU A 46 12.39 -13.20 5.42
CA LEU A 46 11.90 -11.98 4.76
C LEU A 46 10.36 -11.91 4.73
N ILE A 47 9.66 -13.04 4.86
CA ILE A 47 8.19 -13.08 4.78
C ILE A 47 7.54 -12.34 5.96
N PRO A 48 7.88 -12.62 7.24
CA PRO A 48 7.38 -11.82 8.37
C PRO A 48 7.61 -10.32 8.21
N ALA A 49 8.81 -9.92 7.76
CA ALA A 49 9.13 -8.52 7.52
C ALA A 49 8.24 -7.90 6.42
N ALA A 50 8.06 -8.60 5.30
CA ALA A 50 7.19 -8.15 4.21
C ALA A 50 5.72 -7.97 4.67
N ILE A 51 5.21 -8.91 5.48
CA ILE A 51 3.86 -8.81 6.07
C ILE A 51 3.78 -7.61 7.02
N GLU A 52 4.80 -7.38 7.85
CA GLU A 52 4.84 -6.22 8.73
C GLU A 52 4.84 -4.90 7.96
N TYR A 53 5.67 -4.78 6.91
CA TYR A 53 5.65 -3.61 6.03
C TYR A 53 4.27 -3.41 5.38
N ALA A 54 3.64 -4.47 4.88
CA ALA A 54 2.29 -4.38 4.32
C ALA A 54 1.26 -3.86 5.33
N ARG A 55 1.32 -4.32 6.59
CA ARG A 55 0.43 -3.84 7.67
C ARG A 55 0.66 -2.36 7.98
N ARG A 56 1.92 -1.93 8.08
CA ARG A 56 2.26 -0.52 8.29
C ARG A 56 1.79 0.34 7.12
N THR A 57 2.00 -0.09 5.87
CA THR A 57 1.50 0.61 4.68
C THR A 57 -0.02 0.77 4.72
N ARG A 58 -0.75 -0.30 5.07
CA ARG A 58 -2.21 -0.24 5.21
C ARG A 58 -2.67 0.73 6.29
N GLN A 59 -1.91 0.89 7.38
CA GLN A 59 -2.21 1.88 8.41
C GLN A 59 -2.06 3.31 7.87
N VAL A 60 -0.99 3.60 7.14
CA VAL A 60 -0.77 4.90 6.50
C VAL A 60 -1.85 5.21 5.46
N ILE A 61 -2.22 4.24 4.63
CA ILE A 61 -3.32 4.39 3.65
C ILE A 61 -4.62 4.78 4.36
N ARG A 62 -4.98 4.10 5.46
CA ARG A 62 -6.19 4.43 6.23
C ARG A 62 -6.15 5.83 6.82
N GLN A 63 -4.99 6.28 7.31
CA GLN A 63 -4.81 7.64 7.81
C GLN A 63 -4.99 8.67 6.69
N ASN A 64 -4.38 8.43 5.54
CA ASN A 64 -4.46 9.33 4.38
C ASN A 64 -5.89 9.42 3.84
N LEU A 65 -6.61 8.30 3.77
CA LEU A 65 -8.04 8.28 3.43
C LEU A 65 -8.87 9.03 4.48
N GLY A 66 -8.59 8.84 5.77
CA GLY A 66 -9.25 9.60 6.85
C GLY A 66 -9.09 11.11 6.68
N TRP A 67 -7.88 11.59 6.37
CA TRP A 67 -7.63 13.00 6.08
C TRP A 67 -8.37 13.49 4.83
N ALA A 68 -8.35 12.71 3.74
CA ALA A 68 -9.02 13.07 2.50
C ALA A 68 -10.55 13.17 2.69
N PHE A 69 -11.16 12.21 3.40
CA PHE A 69 -12.59 12.26 3.72
C PHE A 69 -12.92 13.40 4.66
N GLY A 70 -12.13 13.61 5.72
CA GLY A 70 -12.32 14.73 6.65
C GLY A 70 -12.25 16.09 5.97
N TYR A 71 -11.29 16.27 5.06
CA TYR A 71 -11.18 17.48 4.24
C TYR A 71 -12.43 17.71 3.38
N ASN A 72 -12.85 16.71 2.61
CA ASN A 72 -14.04 16.83 1.76
C ASN A 72 -15.32 17.07 2.59
N LEU A 73 -15.47 16.40 3.73
CA LEU A 73 -16.63 16.55 4.61
C LEU A 73 -16.74 17.96 5.20
N LEU A 74 -15.63 18.64 5.44
CA LEU A 74 -15.62 20.03 5.92
C LEU A 74 -15.74 21.04 4.78
N CYS A 75 -15.02 20.83 3.67
CA CYS A 75 -14.97 21.80 2.58
C CYS A 75 -16.26 21.85 1.76
N ILE A 76 -16.97 20.73 1.55
CA ILE A 76 -18.21 20.73 0.77
C ILE A 76 -19.31 21.58 1.44
N PRO A 77 -19.67 21.38 2.73
CA PRO A 77 -20.67 22.22 3.39
C PRO A 77 -20.26 23.69 3.48
N LEU A 78 -18.98 23.97 3.76
CA LEU A 78 -18.47 25.34 3.82
C LEU A 78 -18.49 26.06 2.46
N ALA A 79 -18.27 25.32 1.37
CA ALA A 79 -18.44 25.84 0.01
C ALA A 79 -19.93 26.09 -0.30
N MET A 80 -20.81 25.18 0.11
CA MET A 80 -22.27 25.35 -0.03
C MET A 80 -22.80 26.56 0.77
N SER A 81 -22.22 26.86 1.93
CA SER A 81 -22.59 28.03 2.74
C SER A 81 -21.97 29.34 2.23
N GLY A 82 -21.22 29.33 1.12
CA GLY A 82 -20.60 30.51 0.52
C GLY A 82 -19.40 31.09 1.29
N LEU A 83 -18.88 30.36 2.29
CA LEU A 83 -17.81 30.82 3.18
C LEU A 83 -16.40 30.40 2.70
N LEU A 84 -16.31 29.57 1.67
CA LEU A 84 -15.04 29.10 1.09
C LEU A 84 -14.79 29.71 -0.29
N THR A 85 -13.73 30.50 -0.40
CA THR A 85 -13.19 30.96 -1.69
C THR A 85 -12.31 29.87 -2.32
N PRO A 86 -12.33 29.72 -3.67
CA PRO A 86 -11.56 28.68 -4.38
C PRO A 86 -10.06 28.70 -4.07
N SER A 87 -9.49 29.87 -3.76
CA SER A 87 -8.08 30.04 -3.38
C SER A 87 -7.74 29.35 -2.05
N ILE A 88 -8.61 29.45 -1.04
CA ILE A 88 -8.42 28.81 0.27
C ILE A 88 -8.58 27.29 0.14
N ALA A 89 -9.57 26.85 -0.64
CA ALA A 89 -9.75 25.43 -0.94
C ALA A 89 -8.49 24.86 -1.64
N GLY A 90 -7.99 25.52 -2.68
CA GLY A 90 -6.78 25.10 -3.38
C GLY A 90 -5.53 25.04 -2.48
N ALA A 91 -5.33 26.03 -1.62
CA ALA A 91 -4.22 26.04 -0.66
C ALA A 91 -4.31 24.88 0.34
N ALA A 92 -5.51 24.61 0.86
CA ALA A 92 -5.71 23.52 1.81
C ALA A 92 -5.57 22.13 1.14
N MET A 93 -5.93 22.00 -0.15
CA MET A 93 -5.68 20.78 -0.93
C MET A 93 -4.19 20.54 -1.18
N ALA A 94 -3.41 21.60 -1.43
CA ALA A 94 -1.96 21.50 -1.55
C ALA A 94 -1.31 21.06 -0.23
N LEU A 95 -1.73 21.65 0.91
CA LEU A 95 -1.26 21.24 2.24
C LEU A 95 -1.65 19.79 2.57
N SER A 96 -2.84 19.34 2.15
CA SER A 96 -3.28 17.95 2.31
C SER A 96 -2.40 16.97 1.54
N SER A 97 -2.01 17.32 0.30
CA SER A 97 -1.08 16.49 -0.48
C SER A 97 0.28 16.37 0.22
N VAL A 98 0.81 17.48 0.74
CA VAL A 98 2.10 17.48 1.47
C VAL A 98 2.01 16.64 2.75
N SER A 99 0.92 16.74 3.52
CA SER A 99 0.76 15.95 4.75
C SER A 99 0.61 14.45 4.48
N VAL A 100 -0.12 14.09 3.42
CA VAL A 100 -0.27 12.69 2.94
C VAL A 100 1.08 12.10 2.50
N VAL A 101 1.87 12.87 1.72
CA VAL A 101 3.20 12.45 1.27
C VAL A 101 4.17 12.35 2.46
N ALA A 102 4.17 13.32 3.37
CA ALA A 102 4.99 13.28 4.57
C ALA A 102 4.64 12.06 5.46
N ASN A 103 3.36 11.75 5.61
CA ASN A 103 2.91 10.58 6.36
C ASN A 103 3.33 9.26 5.67
N ALA A 104 3.30 9.21 4.32
CA ALA A 104 3.84 8.08 3.57
C ALA A 104 5.35 7.92 3.72
N LEU A 105 6.10 9.03 3.73
CA LEU A 105 7.55 9.02 3.95
C LEU A 105 7.93 8.49 5.34
N ARG A 106 7.08 8.66 6.36
CA ARG A 106 7.32 8.09 7.70
C ARG A 106 7.55 6.58 7.65
N LEU A 107 6.94 5.87 6.71
CA LEU A 107 7.15 4.43 6.53
C LEU A 107 8.59 4.09 6.12
N LYS A 108 9.23 4.96 5.34
CA LYS A 108 10.61 4.81 4.85
C LYS A 108 11.64 5.04 5.96
N TYR A 109 11.34 5.93 6.91
CA TYR A 109 12.25 6.31 8.00
C TYR A 109 12.00 5.55 9.31
N SER A 110 10.95 4.71 9.39
CA SER A 110 10.65 3.88 10.55
C SER A 110 11.39 2.53 10.52
N ASN A 111 12.69 2.55 10.21
CA ASN A 111 13.61 1.43 10.34
C ASN A 111 14.26 1.46 11.73
#